data_AF-A0A7S3BQL1-F1
#
_entry.id   AF-A0A7S3BQL1-F1
#
_cell.length_a   1.000
_cell.length_b   1.000
_cell.length_c   1.000
_cell.angle_alpha   90.00
_cell.angle_beta   90.00
_cell.angle_gamma   90.00
#
_symmetry.space_group_name_H-M   'P 1'
#
loop_
_entity.id
_entity.type
_entity.pdbx_description
1 polymer ?
#
loop_
_entity_poly.entity_id
_entity_poly.type
_entity_poly.pdbx_seq_one_letter_code
_entity_poly.pdbx_strand_id
1 'polypeptide(L)'
;PLPHPTRPPPHPPAPRPSSTSQLELCESINLWRDELVSAADLQTTDLERLRSPGLYRHGQYRGQLTSPDSDDHHSPVKPETYIRLRVQRMMRFYQRRLPVYSRMRFALRMAVLCCSTASAVLSYLEYAGWVIGVTSLAGAIISWSEYSETARKIERYTRAVRSLKKLLSWWDVLTDVEKAGTENISTLIELGEAIVADERQAWQSTAARLLANRLRGSVPTDGMGSTVAEGGKSNESTEDHNKSETPMKASNGFPA
;
A
#
# COMPACT_ATOMS: atom_id res chain seq x y z
N PRO A 1 -89.15 -39.97 7.64
CA PRO A 1 -88.03 -39.47 6.79
C PRO A 1 -87.45 -38.19 7.40
N LEU A 2 -86.41 -38.34 8.22
CA LEU A 2 -85.69 -37.24 8.87
C LEU A 2 -84.42 -36.93 8.05
N PRO A 3 -84.10 -35.66 7.75
CA PRO A 3 -82.93 -35.31 6.94
C PRO A 3 -81.66 -35.19 7.81
N HIS A 4 -80.54 -35.67 7.25
CA HIS A 4 -79.20 -35.64 7.82
C HIS A 4 -78.61 -34.21 7.92
N PRO A 5 -77.79 -33.91 8.94
CA PRO A 5 -77.05 -32.65 9.02
C PRO A 5 -75.81 -32.67 8.11
N THR A 6 -75.69 -31.63 7.29
CA THR A 6 -74.55 -31.33 6.40
C THR A 6 -73.31 -30.89 7.19
N ARG A 7 -72.16 -31.50 6.90
CA ARG A 7 -70.84 -31.18 7.47
C ARG A 7 -70.29 -29.88 6.84
N PRO A 8 -69.71 -28.93 7.62
CA PRO A 8 -69.07 -27.74 7.04
C PRO A 8 -67.72 -28.08 6.35
N PRO A 9 -67.30 -27.30 5.35
CA PRO A 9 -66.09 -27.57 4.57
C PRO A 9 -64.79 -27.31 5.37
N PRO A 10 -63.68 -27.99 5.03
CA PRO A 10 -62.40 -27.84 5.73
C PRO A 10 -61.76 -26.47 5.47
N HIS A 11 -61.20 -25.88 6.53
CA HIS A 11 -60.42 -24.65 6.47
C HIS A 11 -59.21 -24.79 5.52
N PRO A 12 -58.83 -23.72 4.78
CA PRO A 12 -57.63 -23.73 3.96
C PRO A 12 -56.36 -23.85 4.84
N PRO A 13 -55.32 -24.58 4.39
CA PRO A 13 -54.08 -24.73 5.13
C PRO A 13 -53.34 -23.39 5.25
N ALA A 14 -52.78 -23.12 6.43
CA ALA A 14 -52.02 -21.91 6.72
C ALA A 14 -50.84 -21.72 5.72
N PRO A 15 -50.54 -20.47 5.31
CA PRO A 15 -49.39 -20.18 4.46
C PRO A 15 -48.08 -20.54 5.18
N ARG A 16 -47.15 -21.15 4.43
CA ARG A 16 -45.87 -21.66 4.94
C ARG A 16 -44.98 -20.52 5.46
N PRO A 17 -44.16 -20.74 6.51
CA PRO A 17 -43.42 -19.69 7.26
C PRO A 17 -42.23 -19.04 6.51
N SER A 18 -42.07 -19.24 5.20
CA SER A 18 -40.94 -18.67 4.44
C SER A 18 -41.05 -17.17 4.19
N SER A 19 -42.25 -16.60 4.29
CA SER A 19 -42.46 -15.15 4.15
C SER A 19 -42.10 -14.37 5.40
N THR A 20 -42.20 -14.99 6.58
CA THR A 20 -41.97 -14.31 7.87
C THR A 20 -40.50 -13.95 8.04
N SER A 21 -39.58 -14.88 7.75
CA SER A 21 -38.14 -14.61 7.85
C SER A 21 -37.64 -13.61 6.82
N GLN A 22 -38.24 -13.56 5.63
CA GLN A 22 -37.92 -12.54 4.61
C GLN A 22 -38.42 -11.15 5.01
N LEU A 23 -39.61 -11.09 5.65
CA LEU A 23 -40.13 -9.86 6.22
C LEU A 23 -39.26 -9.35 7.37
N GLU A 24 -38.88 -10.23 8.29
CA GLU A 24 -37.98 -9.90 9.41
C GLU A 24 -36.59 -9.45 8.91
N LEU A 25 -36.07 -10.05 7.85
CA LEU A 25 -34.83 -9.59 7.21
C LEU A 25 -34.99 -8.19 6.57
N CYS A 26 -36.08 -7.95 5.86
CA CYS A 26 -36.34 -6.63 5.28
C CYS A 26 -36.48 -5.57 6.38
N GLU A 27 -37.18 -5.90 7.46
CA GLU A 27 -37.37 -5.01 8.60
C GLU A 27 -36.03 -4.69 9.29
N SER A 28 -35.20 -5.70 9.56
CA SER A 28 -33.88 -5.51 10.16
C SER A 28 -32.92 -4.72 9.25
N ILE A 29 -32.96 -4.93 7.93
CA ILE A 29 -32.16 -4.12 6.97
C ILE A 29 -32.61 -2.66 6.98
N ASN A 30 -33.93 -2.41 7.03
CA ASN A 30 -34.45 -1.04 7.07
C ASN A 30 -34.08 -0.35 8.39
N LEU A 31 -34.19 -1.04 9.53
CA LEU A 31 -33.75 -0.52 10.83
C LEU A 31 -32.26 -0.19 10.84
N TRP A 32 -31.42 -1.09 10.32
CA TRP A 32 -29.99 -0.86 10.22
C TRP A 32 -29.64 0.33 9.33
N ARG A 33 -30.37 0.50 8.21
CA ARG A 33 -30.22 1.66 7.33
C ARG A 33 -30.56 2.96 8.06
N ASP A 34 -31.66 3.00 8.81
CA ASP A 34 -32.09 4.19 9.55
C ASP A 34 -31.12 4.53 10.70
N GLU A 35 -30.59 3.52 11.38
CA GLU A 35 -29.52 3.67 12.38
C GLU A 35 -28.24 4.24 11.74
N LEU A 36 -27.83 3.74 10.57
CA LEU A 36 -26.67 4.26 9.84
C LEU A 36 -26.86 5.72 9.41
N VAL A 37 -28.03 6.05 8.86
CA VAL A 37 -28.34 7.40 8.37
C VAL A 37 -28.38 8.40 9.53
N SER A 38 -28.91 7.99 10.69
CA SER A 38 -28.93 8.81 11.90
C SER A 38 -27.55 8.94 12.56
N ALA A 39 -26.79 7.85 12.70
CA ALA A 39 -25.48 7.86 13.34
C ALA A 39 -24.42 8.62 12.55
N ALA A 40 -24.52 8.63 11.21
CA ALA A 40 -23.58 9.33 10.35
C ALA A 40 -23.96 10.80 10.07
N ASP A 41 -24.96 11.35 10.75
CA ASP A 41 -25.51 12.72 10.54
C ASP A 41 -25.82 13.01 9.06
N LEU A 42 -26.21 11.95 8.33
CA LEU A 42 -26.50 12.01 6.90
C LEU A 42 -27.89 12.60 6.62
N GLN A 43 -28.69 12.86 7.67
CA GLN A 43 -30.02 13.47 7.60
C GLN A 43 -30.02 14.86 6.94
N THR A 44 -28.86 15.54 6.92
CA THR A 44 -28.69 16.85 6.28
C THR A 44 -28.01 16.79 4.91
N THR A 45 -27.62 15.61 4.44
CA THR A 45 -26.73 15.45 3.27
C THR A 45 -27.44 14.95 2.01
N ASP A 46 -26.78 15.15 0.87
CA ASP A 46 -27.13 14.89 -0.55
C ASP A 46 -27.85 13.57 -0.92
N LEU A 47 -28.18 12.69 0.03
CA LEU A 47 -28.88 11.41 -0.19
C LEU A 47 -30.34 11.59 -0.63
N GLU A 48 -31.05 12.58 -0.08
CA GLU A 48 -32.43 12.90 -0.48
C GLU A 48 -32.49 13.81 -1.71
N ARG A 49 -31.33 14.30 -2.17
CA ARG A 49 -31.27 15.17 -3.34
C ARG A 49 -31.68 14.36 -4.56
N LEU A 50 -32.84 14.69 -5.13
CA LEU A 50 -33.33 14.18 -6.42
C LEU A 50 -32.28 14.48 -7.49
N ARG A 51 -31.37 13.53 -7.70
CA ARG A 51 -30.36 13.63 -8.75
C ARG A 51 -31.00 13.20 -10.06
N SER A 52 -30.65 13.91 -11.13
CA SER A 52 -31.11 13.56 -12.49
C SER A 52 -30.79 12.08 -12.78
N PRO A 53 -31.72 11.32 -13.39
CA PRO A 53 -31.54 9.89 -13.68
C PRO A 53 -30.33 9.59 -14.60
N GLY A 54 -29.74 10.61 -15.23
CA GLY A 54 -28.48 10.48 -15.99
C GLY A 54 -27.20 10.51 -15.16
N LEU A 55 -27.26 10.87 -13.87
CA LEU A 55 -26.09 10.99 -12.99
C LEU A 55 -25.65 9.64 -12.41
N TYR A 56 -26.62 8.74 -12.18
CA TYR A 56 -26.38 7.37 -11.73
C TYR A 56 -26.22 6.42 -12.92
N ARG A 57 -25.12 6.59 -13.66
CA ARG A 57 -24.70 5.59 -14.64
C ARG A 57 -24.02 4.44 -13.91
N HIS A 58 -24.82 3.50 -13.41
CA HIS A 58 -24.28 2.22 -12.96
C HIS A 58 -23.83 1.47 -14.23
N GLY A 59 -22.52 1.43 -14.48
CA GLY A 59 -21.93 0.69 -15.61
C GLY A 59 -22.14 -0.84 -15.54
N GLN A 60 -23.02 -1.30 -14.64
CA GLN A 60 -23.31 -2.69 -14.31
C GLN A 60 -23.86 -3.48 -15.51
N TYR A 61 -24.51 -2.80 -16.46
CA TYR A 61 -24.99 -3.39 -17.72
C TYR A 61 -24.23 -2.91 -18.96
N ARG A 62 -23.13 -2.17 -18.78
CA ARG A 62 -22.32 -1.63 -19.87
C ARG A 62 -20.92 -2.20 -19.81
N GLY A 63 -20.80 -3.49 -20.12
CA GLY A 63 -19.54 -4.17 -20.38
C GLY A 63 -19.44 -4.47 -21.86
N GLN A 64 -18.46 -3.87 -22.55
CA GLN A 64 -17.94 -4.48 -23.77
C GLN A 64 -17.27 -5.78 -23.31
N LEU A 65 -17.63 -6.93 -23.91
CA LEU A 65 -16.97 -8.21 -23.61
C LEU A 65 -15.47 -7.95 -23.57
N THR A 66 -14.90 -8.06 -22.37
CA THR A 66 -13.48 -7.82 -22.15
C THR A 66 -12.74 -8.66 -23.18
N SER A 67 -11.82 -8.05 -23.93
CA SER A 67 -11.03 -8.78 -24.93
C SER A 67 -10.52 -10.07 -24.28
N PRO A 68 -10.43 -11.20 -25.00
CA PRO A 68 -9.99 -12.48 -24.42
C PRO A 68 -8.62 -12.42 -23.71
N ASP A 69 -7.84 -11.35 -23.94
CA ASP A 69 -6.58 -11.06 -23.24
C ASP A 69 -6.73 -10.24 -21.94
N SER A 70 -7.92 -9.81 -21.57
CA SER A 70 -8.18 -9.02 -20.35
C SER A 70 -8.59 -9.95 -19.22
N ASP A 71 -7.96 -9.76 -18.06
CA ASP A 71 -8.20 -10.58 -16.88
C ASP A 71 -9.31 -9.92 -16.07
N ASP A 72 -10.36 -10.68 -15.76
CA ASP A 72 -11.49 -10.25 -14.94
C ASP A 72 -11.22 -10.41 -13.44
N HIS A 73 -10.05 -10.95 -13.06
CA HIS A 73 -9.55 -11.15 -11.70
C HIS A 73 -10.43 -12.04 -10.79
N HIS A 74 -11.60 -12.48 -11.26
CA HIS A 74 -12.61 -13.17 -10.47
C HIS A 74 -13.03 -14.52 -11.06
N SER A 75 -12.88 -14.73 -12.38
CA SER A 75 -13.22 -16.01 -12.98
C SER A 75 -12.13 -17.05 -12.72
N PRO A 76 -12.53 -18.33 -12.53
CA PRO A 76 -11.57 -19.42 -12.45
C PRO A 76 -10.82 -19.55 -13.77
N VAL A 77 -9.50 -19.66 -13.70
CA VAL A 77 -8.61 -19.77 -14.86
C VAL A 77 -7.69 -20.97 -14.72
N LYS A 78 -7.36 -21.59 -15.86
CA LYS A 78 -6.33 -22.64 -15.92
C LYS A 78 -4.97 -22.08 -15.47
N PRO A 79 -4.11 -22.89 -14.83
CA PRO A 79 -2.84 -22.42 -14.28
C PRO A 79 -1.92 -21.78 -15.33
N GLU A 80 -1.88 -22.29 -16.56
CA GLU A 80 -1.09 -21.71 -17.66
C GLU A 80 -1.62 -20.33 -18.06
N THR A 81 -2.95 -20.18 -18.08
CA THR A 81 -3.61 -18.92 -18.38
C THR A 81 -3.41 -17.92 -17.23
N TYR A 82 -3.46 -18.37 -15.98
CA TYR A 82 -3.15 -17.57 -14.80
C TYR A 82 -1.73 -16.97 -14.88
N ILE A 83 -0.73 -17.79 -15.22
CA ILE A 83 0.67 -17.34 -15.36
C ILE A 83 0.78 -16.22 -16.39
N ARG A 84 0.18 -16.40 -17.57
CA ARG A 84 0.27 -15.43 -18.66
C ARG A 84 -0.47 -14.13 -18.36
N LEU A 85 -1.68 -14.22 -17.79
CA LEU A 85 -2.55 -13.07 -17.56
C LEU A 85 -2.14 -12.25 -16.34
N ARG A 86 -1.71 -12.89 -15.24
CA ARG A 86 -1.39 -12.23 -13.96
C ARG A 86 0.10 -12.15 -13.71
N VAL A 87 0.76 -13.29 -13.53
CA VAL A 87 2.17 -13.36 -13.10
C VAL A 87 3.10 -12.65 -14.08
N GLN A 88 3.00 -12.98 -15.37
CA GLN A 88 3.83 -12.36 -16.40
C GLN A 88 3.48 -10.90 -16.66
N ARG A 89 2.20 -10.53 -16.56
CA ARG A 89 1.76 -9.13 -16.70
C ARG A 89 2.35 -8.27 -15.59
N MET A 90 2.27 -8.73 -14.35
CA MET A 90 2.86 -8.06 -13.19
C MET A 90 4.39 -8.01 -13.29
N MET A 91 5.04 -9.09 -13.69
CA MET A 91 6.48 -9.11 -13.92
C MET A 91 6.90 -8.07 -14.97
N ARG A 92 6.22 -8.01 -16.13
CA ARG A 92 6.50 -7.03 -17.18
C ARG A 92 6.26 -5.59 -16.69
N PHE A 93 5.20 -5.38 -15.92
CA PHE A 93 4.90 -4.09 -15.32
C PHE A 93 6.05 -3.60 -14.43
N TYR A 94 6.58 -4.45 -13.55
CA TYR A 94 7.72 -4.11 -12.70
C TYR A 94 8.98 -3.87 -13.54
N GLN A 95 9.30 -4.78 -14.46
CA GLN A 95 10.49 -4.69 -15.32
C GLN A 95 10.54 -3.41 -16.16
N ARG A 96 9.40 -2.95 -16.68
CA ARG A 96 9.32 -1.69 -17.46
C ARG A 96 9.64 -0.45 -16.62
N ARG A 97 9.33 -0.48 -15.32
CA ARG A 97 9.53 0.66 -14.43
C ARG A 97 10.95 0.74 -13.83
N LEU A 98 11.61 -0.39 -13.63
CA LEU A 98 13.00 -0.46 -13.13
C LEU A 98 13.97 0.51 -13.85
N PRO A 99 14.08 0.53 -15.20
CA PRO A 99 15.04 1.38 -15.90
C PRO A 99 14.73 2.87 -15.78
N VAL A 100 13.45 3.23 -15.63
CA VAL A 100 13.04 4.63 -15.45
C VAL A 100 13.56 5.15 -14.11
N TYR A 101 13.38 4.38 -13.04
CA TYR A 101 13.87 4.77 -11.71
C TYR A 101 15.40 4.78 -11.63
N SER A 102 16.08 3.84 -12.30
CA SER A 102 17.56 3.83 -12.31
C SER A 102 18.12 5.05 -13.06
N ARG A 103 17.54 5.41 -14.22
CA ARG A 103 17.93 6.60 -14.98
C ARG A 103 17.62 7.89 -14.23
N MET A 104 16.45 8.00 -13.60
CA MET A 104 16.10 9.18 -12.80
C MET A 104 17.07 9.38 -11.63
N ARG A 105 17.44 8.30 -10.93
CA ARG A 105 18.44 8.35 -9.86
C ARG A 105 19.81 8.77 -10.39
N PHE A 106 20.22 8.23 -11.54
CA PHE A 106 21.47 8.63 -12.17
C PHE A 106 21.45 10.12 -12.54
N ALA A 107 20.37 10.61 -13.15
CA ALA A 107 20.21 12.01 -13.52
C ALA A 107 20.29 12.95 -12.31
N LEU A 108 19.63 12.62 -11.19
CA LEU A 108 19.72 13.42 -9.96
C LEU A 108 21.15 13.47 -9.40
N ARG A 109 21.87 12.34 -9.43
CA ARG A 109 23.29 12.30 -9.02
C ARG A 109 24.18 13.15 -9.92
N MET A 110 23.96 13.08 -11.24
CA MET A 110 24.68 13.91 -12.19
C MET A 110 24.38 15.39 -11.97
N ALA A 111 23.12 15.75 -11.68
CA ALA A 111 22.74 17.13 -11.37
C ALA A 111 23.47 17.67 -10.13
N VAL A 112 23.56 16.89 -9.05
CA VAL A 112 24.32 17.26 -7.85
C VAL A 112 25.80 17.45 -8.18
N LEU A 113 26.39 16.52 -8.94
CA LEU A 113 27.79 16.61 -9.34
C LEU A 113 28.06 17.85 -10.21
N CYS A 114 27.17 18.16 -11.15
CA CYS A 114 27.22 19.39 -11.95
C CYS A 114 27.11 20.64 -11.07
N CYS A 115 26.22 20.65 -10.07
CA CYS A 115 26.12 21.76 -9.10
C CYS A 115 27.41 21.92 -8.29
N SER A 116 28.04 20.83 -7.86
CA SER A 116 29.33 20.87 -7.15
C SER A 116 30.44 21.44 -8.04
N THR A 117 30.54 21.01 -9.30
CA THR A 117 31.52 21.56 -10.25
C THR A 117 31.26 23.02 -10.58
N ALA A 118 30.00 23.42 -10.76
CA ALA A 118 29.64 24.81 -11.00
C ALA A 118 29.98 25.69 -9.79
N SER A 119 29.68 25.22 -8.57
CA SER A 119 30.04 25.91 -7.33
C SER A 119 31.56 26.15 -7.24
N ALA A 120 32.38 25.16 -7.58
CA ALA A 120 33.84 25.31 -7.60
C ALA A 120 34.34 26.34 -8.63
N VAL A 121 33.79 26.33 -9.85
CA VAL A 121 34.14 27.30 -10.90
C VAL A 121 33.69 28.71 -10.53
N LEU A 122 32.49 28.87 -9.98
CA LEU A 122 31.96 30.16 -9.54
C LEU A 122 32.76 30.74 -8.37
N SER A 123 33.25 29.89 -7.47
CA SER A 123 34.14 30.27 -6.36
C SER A 123 35.46 30.86 -6.88
N TYR A 124 36.03 30.26 -7.93
CA TYR A 124 37.26 30.76 -8.56
C TYR A 124 37.09 32.14 -9.22
N LEU A 125 35.90 32.45 -9.74
CA LEU A 125 35.57 33.73 -10.37
C LEU A 125 35.12 34.82 -9.36
N GLU A 126 35.25 34.56 -8.04
CA GLU A 126 34.89 35.45 -6.94
C GLU A 126 33.40 35.88 -6.87
N TYR A 127 32.50 35.18 -7.57
CA TYR A 127 31.06 35.46 -7.56
C TYR A 127 30.33 34.79 -6.38
N ALA A 128 30.61 35.24 -5.15
CA ALA A 128 30.11 34.64 -3.91
C ALA A 128 28.57 34.50 -3.82
N GLY A 129 27.81 35.46 -4.36
CA GLY A 129 26.34 35.41 -4.30
C GLY A 129 25.73 34.24 -5.08
N TRP A 130 26.32 33.86 -6.21
CA TRP A 130 25.83 32.76 -7.04
C TRP A 130 26.17 31.38 -6.44
N VAL A 131 27.28 31.27 -5.70
CA VAL A 131 27.68 30.05 -4.99
C VAL A 131 26.64 29.62 -3.97
N ILE A 132 26.06 30.59 -3.23
CA ILE A 132 24.99 30.33 -2.24
C ILE A 132 23.75 29.76 -2.94
N GLY A 133 23.38 30.32 -4.10
CA GLY A 133 22.27 29.84 -4.93
C GLY A 133 22.47 28.40 -5.41
N VAL A 134 23.64 28.08 -5.98
CA VAL A 134 23.93 26.72 -6.47
C VAL A 134 24.00 25.70 -5.32
N THR A 135 24.55 26.09 -4.17
CA THR A 135 24.69 25.20 -3.01
C THR A 135 23.33 24.88 -2.38
N SER A 136 22.45 25.88 -2.23
CA SER A 136 21.07 25.66 -1.74
C SER A 136 20.25 24.79 -2.69
N LEU A 137 20.39 24.99 -4.02
CA LEU A 137 19.76 24.13 -5.01
C LEU A 137 20.28 22.68 -4.92
N ALA A 138 21.59 22.47 -4.76
CA ALA A 138 22.16 21.15 -4.57
C ALA A 138 21.58 20.46 -3.32
N GLY A 139 21.44 21.20 -2.21
CA GLY A 139 20.79 20.72 -0.99
C GLY A 139 19.32 20.31 -1.22
N ALA A 140 18.56 21.13 -1.96
CA ALA A 140 17.18 20.81 -2.32
C ALA A 140 17.08 19.54 -3.19
N ILE A 141 17.98 19.37 -4.16
CA ILE A 141 18.05 18.15 -5.00
C ILE A 141 18.38 16.92 -4.15
N ILE A 142 19.34 17.03 -3.22
CA ILE A 142 19.70 15.94 -2.31
C ILE A 142 18.49 15.57 -1.46
N SER A 143 17.84 16.54 -0.82
CA SER A 143 16.64 16.34 -0.01
C SER A 143 15.50 15.70 -0.82
N TRP A 144 15.26 16.17 -2.04
CA TRP A 144 14.28 15.56 -2.95
C TRP A 144 14.64 14.12 -3.31
N SER A 145 15.94 13.85 -3.57
CA SER A 145 16.40 12.51 -3.92
C SER A 145 16.20 11.52 -2.76
N GLU A 146 16.42 11.95 -1.52
CA GLU A 146 16.16 11.16 -0.31
C GLU A 146 14.66 10.91 -0.15
N TYR A 147 13.84 11.96 -0.28
CA TYR A 147 12.39 11.86 -0.21
C TYR A 147 11.81 10.93 -1.28
N SER A 148 12.41 10.90 -2.48
CA SER A 148 11.91 10.12 -3.60
C SER A 148 11.90 8.60 -3.35
N GLU A 149 12.60 8.12 -2.31
CA GLU A 149 12.77 6.70 -1.92
C GLU A 149 12.98 5.75 -3.13
N THR A 150 13.61 6.27 -4.19
CA THR A 150 13.75 5.54 -5.46
C THR A 150 14.58 4.27 -5.28
N ALA A 151 15.57 4.31 -4.40
CA ALA A 151 16.34 3.15 -3.97
C ALA A 151 15.45 2.00 -3.49
N ARG A 152 14.55 2.33 -2.55
CA ARG A 152 13.64 1.38 -1.91
C ARG A 152 12.60 0.85 -2.90
N LYS A 153 12.16 1.68 -3.85
CA LYS A 153 11.25 1.25 -4.94
C LYS A 153 11.95 0.27 -5.89
N ILE A 154 13.19 0.57 -6.30
CA ILE A 154 13.98 -0.32 -7.16
C ILE A 154 14.23 -1.66 -6.46
N GLU A 155 14.66 -1.64 -5.19
CA GLU A 155 14.93 -2.87 -4.45
C GLU A 155 13.68 -3.75 -4.34
N ARG A 156 12.53 -3.16 -3.96
CA ARG A 156 11.23 -3.85 -3.86
C ARG A 156 10.84 -4.51 -5.18
N TYR A 157 10.77 -3.74 -6.27
CA TYR A 157 10.41 -4.28 -7.57
C TYR A 157 11.40 -5.32 -8.08
N THR A 158 12.69 -5.17 -7.77
CA THR A 158 13.69 -6.18 -8.13
C THR A 158 13.50 -7.46 -7.33
N ARG A 159 13.18 -7.38 -6.03
CA ARG A 159 12.85 -8.53 -5.18
C ARG A 159 11.61 -9.25 -5.71
N ALA A 160 10.54 -8.53 -6.00
CA ALA A 160 9.31 -9.08 -6.57
C ALA A 160 9.53 -9.74 -7.93
N VAL A 161 10.31 -9.12 -8.84
CA VAL A 161 10.63 -9.74 -10.13
C VAL A 161 11.46 -11.02 -9.95
N ARG A 162 12.42 -11.04 -9.02
CA ARG A 162 13.21 -12.25 -8.73
C ARG A 162 12.34 -13.37 -8.15
N SER A 163 11.43 -13.07 -7.24
CA SER A 163 10.53 -14.08 -6.67
C SER A 163 9.57 -14.63 -7.72
N LEU A 164 8.98 -13.79 -8.58
CA LEU A 164 8.12 -14.24 -9.68
C LEU A 164 8.91 -15.12 -10.67
N LYS A 165 10.15 -14.77 -11.01
CA LYS A 165 11.01 -15.63 -11.85
C LYS A 165 11.33 -16.96 -11.20
N LYS A 166 11.61 -16.97 -9.90
CA LYS A 166 11.84 -18.22 -9.15
C LYS A 166 10.60 -19.11 -9.17
N LEU A 167 9.42 -18.53 -8.98
CA LEU A 167 8.14 -19.24 -9.04
C LEU A 167 7.90 -19.85 -10.43
N LEU A 168 8.13 -19.07 -11.50
CA LEU A 168 8.02 -19.57 -12.87
C LEU A 168 9.03 -20.68 -13.17
N SER A 169 10.28 -20.51 -12.73
CA SER A 169 11.32 -21.54 -12.90
C SER A 169 10.99 -22.82 -12.16
N TRP A 170 10.39 -22.74 -10.97
CA TRP A 170 9.90 -23.91 -10.24
C TRP A 170 8.77 -24.59 -11.02
N TRP A 171 7.78 -23.81 -11.47
CA TRP A 171 6.66 -24.34 -12.27
C TRP A 171 7.13 -25.02 -13.56
N ASP A 172 8.12 -24.47 -14.25
CA ASP A 172 8.64 -25.02 -15.49
C ASP A 172 9.33 -26.39 -15.28
N VAL A 173 9.89 -26.65 -14.10
CA VAL A 173 10.54 -27.93 -13.75
C VAL A 173 9.54 -29.05 -13.50
N LEU A 174 8.30 -28.73 -13.08
CA LEU A 174 7.27 -29.75 -12.83
C LEU A 174 6.84 -30.43 -14.14
N THR A 175 6.64 -31.74 -14.06
CA THR A 175 6.06 -32.53 -15.15
C THR A 175 4.56 -32.22 -15.33
N ASP A 176 3.99 -32.54 -16.50
CA ASP A 176 2.58 -32.26 -16.78
C ASP A 176 1.62 -32.97 -15.82
N VAL A 177 2.02 -34.14 -15.30
CA VAL A 177 1.26 -34.89 -14.28
C VAL A 177 1.29 -34.16 -12.95
N GLU A 178 2.45 -33.64 -12.54
CA GLU A 178 2.57 -32.87 -11.30
C GLU A 178 1.85 -31.52 -11.40
N LYS A 179 1.88 -30.87 -12.58
CA LYS A 179 1.14 -29.61 -12.85
C LYS A 179 -0.37 -29.79 -12.77
N ALA A 180 -0.89 -30.98 -13.08
CA ALA A 180 -2.30 -31.30 -12.92
C ALA A 180 -2.72 -31.50 -11.45
N GLY A 181 -1.75 -31.67 -10.54
CA GLY A 181 -1.99 -31.80 -9.11
C GLY A 181 -2.55 -30.50 -8.51
N THR A 182 -3.70 -30.59 -7.83
CA THR A 182 -4.37 -29.44 -7.21
C THR A 182 -3.51 -28.73 -6.17
N GLU A 183 -2.65 -29.47 -5.46
CA GLU A 183 -1.71 -28.93 -4.47
C GLU A 183 -0.61 -28.04 -5.10
N ASN A 184 -0.08 -28.44 -6.27
CA ASN A 184 0.91 -27.64 -6.98
C ASN A 184 0.26 -26.38 -7.58
N ILE A 185 -0.98 -26.49 -8.05
CA ILE A 185 -1.78 -25.36 -8.54
C ILE A 185 -2.08 -24.37 -7.41
N SER A 186 -2.50 -24.84 -6.23
CA SER A 186 -2.76 -23.97 -5.09
C SER A 186 -1.48 -23.28 -4.64
N THR A 187 -0.36 -24.01 -4.55
CA THR A 187 0.95 -23.45 -4.20
C THR A 187 1.39 -22.36 -5.19
N LEU A 188 1.18 -22.59 -6.50
CA LEU A 188 1.47 -21.58 -7.53
C LEU A 188 0.67 -20.30 -7.30
N ILE A 189 -0.63 -20.42 -7.07
CA ILE A 189 -1.53 -19.28 -6.89
C ILE A 189 -1.23 -18.57 -5.58
N GLU A 190 -1.08 -19.29 -4.47
CA GLU A 190 -0.80 -18.74 -3.16
C GLU A 190 0.52 -17.96 -3.15
N LEU A 191 1.60 -18.53 -3.69
CA LEU A 191 2.88 -17.83 -3.77
C LEU A 191 2.82 -16.64 -4.75
N GLY A 192 2.13 -16.80 -5.87
CA GLY A 192 1.94 -15.74 -6.86
C GLY A 192 1.18 -14.54 -6.30
N GLU A 193 0.02 -14.79 -5.69
CA GLU A 193 -0.82 -13.76 -5.08
C GLU A 193 -0.16 -13.18 -3.82
N ALA A 194 0.58 -13.97 -3.02
CA ALA A 194 1.32 -13.46 -1.88
C ALA A 194 2.37 -12.40 -2.31
N ILE A 195 3.11 -12.65 -3.40
CA ILE A 195 4.08 -11.68 -3.94
C ILE A 195 3.37 -10.39 -4.39
N VAL A 196 2.22 -10.52 -5.05
CA VAL A 196 1.44 -9.37 -5.54
C VAL A 196 0.80 -8.60 -4.37
N ALA A 197 0.31 -9.32 -3.36
CA ALA A 197 -0.30 -8.76 -2.16
C ALA A 197 0.72 -7.97 -1.33
N ASP A 198 1.94 -8.49 -1.16
CA ASP A 198 3.02 -7.79 -0.45
C ASP A 198 3.34 -6.43 -1.11
N GLU A 199 3.38 -6.39 -2.44
CA GLU A 199 3.57 -5.14 -3.19
C GLU A 199 2.39 -4.17 -3.02
N ARG A 200 1.15 -4.66 -3.05
CA ARG A 200 -0.04 -3.83 -2.80
C ARG A 200 -0.06 -3.27 -1.37
N GLN A 201 0.30 -4.09 -0.39
CA GLN A 201 0.40 -3.70 1.01
C GLN A 201 1.51 -2.65 1.24
N ALA A 202 2.63 -2.78 0.54
CA ALA A 202 3.70 -1.79 0.55
C ALA A 202 3.24 -0.41 0.02
N TRP A 203 2.28 -0.37 -0.91
CA TRP A 203 1.69 0.88 -1.39
C TRP A 203 0.70 1.47 -0.39
N GLN A 204 -0.16 0.62 0.19
CA GLN A 204 -1.15 1.06 1.19
C GLN A 204 -0.50 1.57 2.47
N SER A 205 0.55 0.91 2.97
CA SER A 205 1.30 1.36 4.15
C SER A 205 1.97 2.72 3.96
N THR A 206 2.35 3.06 2.72
CA THR A 206 2.86 4.40 2.38
C THR A 206 1.73 5.43 2.46
N ALA A 207 0.54 5.12 1.92
CA ALA A 207 -0.62 6.00 1.99
C ALA A 207 -1.14 6.19 3.43
N ALA A 208 -1.20 5.12 4.22
CA ALA A 208 -1.62 5.15 5.62
C ALA A 208 -0.66 5.99 6.48
N ARG A 209 0.66 5.87 6.26
CA ARG A 209 1.66 6.74 6.90
C ARG A 209 1.45 8.22 6.57
N LEU A 210 1.14 8.54 5.30
CA LEU A 210 0.86 9.91 4.88
C LEU A 210 -0.41 10.47 5.55
N LEU A 211 -1.46 9.66 5.65
CA LEU A 211 -2.70 10.04 6.32
C LEU A 211 -2.48 10.26 7.83
N ALA A 212 -1.76 9.37 8.50
CA ALA A 212 -1.40 9.52 9.91
C ALA A 212 -0.58 10.79 10.17
N ASN A 213 0.38 11.12 9.29
CA ASN A 213 1.14 12.37 9.41
C ASN A 213 0.27 13.62 9.20
N ARG A 214 -0.74 13.57 8.31
CA ARG A 214 -1.69 14.69 8.13
C ARG A 214 -2.55 14.92 9.38
N LEU A 215 -3.06 13.84 9.98
CA LEU A 215 -3.85 13.92 11.21
C LEU A 215 -3.03 14.39 12.42
N ARG A 216 -1.73 14.06 12.45
CA ARG A 216 -0.82 14.52 13.51
C ARG A 216 -0.41 15.99 13.34
N GLY A 217 -0.42 16.52 12.11
CA GLY A 217 -0.11 17.91 11.79
C GLY A 217 -1.27 18.90 11.96
N SER A 218 -2.49 18.43 12.21
CA SER A 218 -3.69 19.27 12.41
C SER A 218 -3.99 19.59 13.87
N VAL A 219 -3.06 19.35 14.80
CA VAL A 219 -3.19 19.85 16.19
C VAL A 219 -2.72 21.31 16.19
N PRO A 220 -3.60 22.31 16.41
CA PRO A 220 -3.18 23.67 16.64
C PRO A 220 -2.52 23.69 18.01
N THR A 221 -1.21 23.88 18.06
CA THR A 221 -0.58 24.46 19.24
C THR A 221 -0.95 25.93 19.25
N ASP A 222 -2.15 26.24 19.74
CA ASP A 222 -2.49 27.59 20.17
C ASP A 222 -1.58 27.92 21.35
N GLY A 223 -0.72 28.89 21.11
CA GLY A 223 0.18 29.42 22.12
C GLY A 223 -0.61 30.09 23.23
N MET A 224 -0.47 29.55 24.44
CA MET A 224 -0.53 30.37 25.65
C MET A 224 0.88 30.38 26.23
N GLY A 225 1.69 31.32 25.75
CA GLY A 225 2.89 31.73 26.47
C GLY A 225 2.46 32.39 27.77
N SER A 226 2.75 31.76 28.89
CA SER A 226 2.86 32.45 30.17
C SER A 226 4.17 32.05 30.83
N THR A 227 4.96 33.09 31.06
CA THR A 227 6.24 33.13 31.76
C THR A 227 6.10 32.62 33.20
N VAL A 228 6.86 31.60 33.58
CA VAL A 228 7.34 31.46 34.96
C VAL A 228 8.79 30.98 34.93
N ALA A 229 9.64 31.82 35.49
CA ALA A 229 11.01 31.50 35.85
C ALA A 229 11.02 30.69 37.16
N GLU A 230 11.71 29.56 37.17
CA GLU A 230 12.31 28.92 38.35
C GLU A 230 13.31 27.89 37.81
N GLY A 231 14.60 27.94 38.11
CA GLY A 231 15.13 27.76 39.46
C GLY A 231 15.62 26.31 39.57
N GLY A 232 16.93 26.12 39.40
CA GLY A 232 17.52 24.82 39.04
C GLY A 232 17.68 23.79 40.16
N LYS A 233 18.21 22.62 39.79
CA LYS A 233 19.27 21.88 40.51
C LYS A 233 19.67 20.58 39.82
N SER A 234 20.99 20.46 39.60
CA SER A 234 21.87 19.31 39.87
C SER A 234 21.39 17.88 39.59
N ASN A 235 22.18 17.18 38.76
CA ASN A 235 22.91 15.93 39.06
C ASN A 235 23.65 15.56 37.76
N GLU A 236 24.96 15.80 37.59
CA GLU A 236 26.11 15.23 38.32
C GLU A 236 25.88 13.74 38.65
N SER A 237 26.39 12.86 37.79
CA SER A 237 26.58 11.44 38.09
C SER A 237 27.94 11.06 37.54
N THR A 238 28.83 11.02 38.51
CA THR A 238 30.24 10.67 38.55
C THR A 238 30.60 9.43 37.74
N GLU A 239 31.74 9.51 37.06
CA GLU A 239 32.59 8.38 36.70
C GLU A 239 32.90 7.53 37.95
N ASP A 240 32.74 6.22 37.84
CA ASP A 240 33.52 5.27 38.65
C ASP A 240 34.46 4.51 37.73
N HIS A 241 35.73 4.87 37.88
CA HIS A 241 36.89 4.28 37.25
C HIS A 241 37.43 3.21 38.20
N ASN A 242 37.50 1.93 37.78
CA ASN A 242 38.28 0.92 38.52
C ASN A 242 39.07 -0.03 37.60
N LYS A 243 40.36 0.31 37.51
CA LYS A 243 41.60 -0.47 37.34
C LYS A 243 41.61 -1.91 36.80
N SER A 244 42.49 -2.13 35.81
CA SER A 244 43.74 -2.94 35.91
C SER A 244 44.51 -2.87 34.57
N GLU A 245 45.58 -2.08 34.46
CA GLU A 245 47.01 -2.50 34.49
C GLU A 245 47.31 -3.74 33.62
N THR A 246 47.98 -3.65 32.46
CA THR A 246 49.43 -3.38 32.29
C THR A 246 49.80 -3.27 30.78
N PRO A 247 50.79 -2.45 30.40
CA PRO A 247 51.54 -2.61 29.14
C PRO A 247 53.02 -2.92 29.42
N MET A 248 53.54 -4.04 28.90
CA MET A 248 54.98 -4.29 28.82
C MET A 248 55.52 -4.02 27.42
N LYS A 249 56.54 -3.16 27.39
CA LYS A 249 57.48 -2.91 26.29
C LYS A 249 58.29 -4.16 25.93
N ALA A 250 58.64 -4.30 24.64
CA ALA A 250 60.00 -4.50 24.10
C ALA A 250 59.85 -4.91 22.61
N SER A 251 60.29 -4.11 21.64
CA SER A 251 61.68 -3.92 21.15
C SER A 251 62.11 -4.96 20.11
N ASN A 252 62.70 -4.44 19.03
CA ASN A 252 63.50 -5.08 17.96
C ASN A 252 62.68 -5.61 16.77
N GLY A 253 62.96 -5.31 15.50
CA GLY A 253 64.04 -4.60 14.85
C GLY A 253 63.89 -4.81 13.32
N PHE A 254 64.12 -3.76 12.54
CA PHE A 254 64.39 -3.79 11.08
C PHE A 254 65.63 -4.68 10.76
N PRO A 255 66.06 -4.91 9.50
CA PRO A 255 65.39 -4.88 8.18
C PRO A 255 65.70 -6.09 7.26
N ALA A 256 65.01 -6.16 6.11
CA ALA A 256 65.62 -6.14 4.77
C ALA A 256 64.57 -5.65 3.76
#